data_AF-A0A502L012-F1
#
_entry.id   AF-A0A502L012-F1
#
_cell.length_a   1.000
_cell.length_b   1.000
_cell.length_c   1.000
_cell.angle_alpha   90.00
_cell.angle_beta   90.00
_cell.angle_gamma   90.00
#
_symmetry.space_group_name_H-M   'P 1'
#
loop_
_entity.id
_entity.type
_entity.pdbx_description
1 polymer ?
#
loop_
_entity_poly.entity_id
_entity_poly.type
_entity_poly.pdbx_seq_one_letter_code
_entity_poly.pdbx_strand_id
1 'polypeptide(L)'
;MRLFGLMAVVIFMATCNTVIAQSWLDKLQEGFSQVDKVLHQTNKTKQTAKAKALPSHLSESWRSSLFIDDIFNGEVAVVQAGLQHKQTIVLVHGLGQLGMQDWFSVIPVLAKQYHIVTFDLPGFGYSAIPQGRYSPTNYAKVVAGITREYAKSKAIVIGHSMGGAISLRFASMFPELLSKLVLVDAAGILEKTAFIKHSGKLPIDEAQLPDVAKRFLAQANNYGGSMIESTSTSKFSQGLTNFLFNQNDYTRQLIVSSSPNLNAALSLVEENFTDAVYGLNVKTHIIWGAKDSVAPLRTGKVLANIIPNAQLQVIESAGHVPMKSHQEEFLTLLTQAIPNKPVTIKKEQPETHQQAKLVCTKESNKHYQGHYQSIIIKDCSNVTLTNITAQSLFIENSLVSIENMTVDSKALALEIINSDVTISTGKIYAEHGISLSGSRLDIAGVSINVSDKSIFSRDLSSVVTSLSEINSPLYSGYTHSTYQLNQQSIDTFLPLE
;
A
#
# COMPACT_ATOMS: atom_id res chain seq x y z
N MET A 1 -47.28 -14.30 7.06
CA MET A 1 -47.89 -14.21 5.72
C MET A 1 -47.11 -13.19 4.87
N ARG A 2 -46.21 -13.70 4.02
CA ARG A 2 -45.57 -13.13 2.81
C ARG A 2 -44.17 -13.72 2.67
N LEU A 3 -44.11 -15.06 2.54
CA LEU A 3 -42.96 -15.79 2.00
C LEU A 3 -43.41 -17.04 1.22
N PHE A 4 -44.62 -16.97 0.65
CA PHE A 4 -45.25 -18.05 -0.14
C PHE A 4 -45.51 -17.66 -1.60
N GLY A 5 -45.02 -16.50 -2.05
CA GLY A 5 -45.31 -15.96 -3.39
C GLY A 5 -44.31 -16.34 -4.51
N LEU A 6 -43.10 -16.80 -4.20
CA LEU A 6 -42.06 -17.07 -5.22
C LEU A 6 -41.80 -18.56 -5.51
N MET A 7 -42.29 -19.49 -4.69
CA MET A 7 -42.14 -20.93 -4.98
C MET A 7 -43.10 -21.46 -6.06
N ALA A 8 -44.13 -20.69 -6.43
CA ALA A 8 -45.12 -21.11 -7.44
C ALA A 8 -44.66 -20.88 -8.90
N VAL A 9 -43.61 -20.08 -9.14
CA VAL A 9 -43.12 -19.82 -10.51
C VAL A 9 -42.08 -20.85 -10.98
N VAL A 10 -41.42 -21.55 -10.05
CA VAL A 10 -40.40 -22.56 -10.41
C VAL A 10 -41.01 -23.96 -10.58
N ILE A 11 -42.15 -24.25 -9.97
CA ILE A 11 -42.78 -25.58 -10.05
C ILE A 11 -43.54 -25.79 -11.37
N PHE A 12 -43.88 -24.74 -12.13
CA PHE A 12 -44.59 -24.89 -13.41
C PHE A 12 -43.68 -25.17 -14.63
N MET A 13 -42.36 -25.22 -14.47
CA MET A 13 -41.41 -25.62 -15.53
C MET A 13 -40.67 -26.93 -15.24
N ALA A 14 -41.23 -27.79 -14.39
CA ALA A 14 -40.64 -29.08 -14.04
C ALA A 14 -41.56 -30.28 -14.39
N THR A 15 -42.35 -30.19 -15.46
CA THR A 15 -43.01 -31.36 -16.07
C THR A 15 -42.47 -31.68 -17.46
N CYS A 16 -41.17 -31.51 -17.65
CA CYS A 16 -40.45 -32.13 -18.77
C CYS A 16 -39.04 -32.55 -18.29
N ASN A 17 -38.73 -33.84 -18.49
CA ASN A 17 -37.43 -34.51 -18.33
C ASN A 17 -36.95 -34.84 -16.91
N THR A 18 -37.49 -35.95 -16.38
CA THR A 18 -37.05 -36.65 -15.16
C THR A 18 -35.67 -37.33 -15.25
N VAL A 19 -34.95 -37.22 -16.37
CA VAL A 19 -33.62 -37.88 -16.56
C VAL A 19 -32.44 -36.96 -16.19
N ILE A 20 -32.64 -35.64 -16.13
CA ILE A 20 -31.54 -34.67 -15.94
C ILE A 20 -31.23 -34.43 -14.44
N ALA A 21 -32.24 -34.54 -13.57
CA ALA A 21 -32.10 -34.29 -12.14
C ALA A 21 -31.26 -35.35 -11.42
N GLN A 22 -31.36 -36.62 -11.82
CA GLN A 22 -30.58 -37.73 -11.23
C GLN A 22 -29.07 -37.60 -11.55
N SER A 23 -28.76 -37.29 -12.82
CA SER A 23 -27.39 -37.06 -13.33
C SER A 23 -26.67 -35.88 -12.64
N TRP A 24 -27.43 -34.87 -12.22
CA TRP A 24 -26.90 -33.73 -11.48
C TRP A 24 -26.59 -34.04 -10.02
N LEU A 25 -27.43 -34.85 -9.36
CA LEU A 25 -27.21 -35.30 -7.99
C LEU A 25 -26.02 -36.26 -7.89
N ASP A 26 -25.86 -37.17 -8.86
CA ASP A 26 -24.72 -38.09 -8.91
C ASP A 26 -23.39 -37.35 -9.13
N LYS A 27 -23.38 -36.32 -10.00
CA LYS A 27 -22.21 -35.45 -10.20
C LYS A 27 -21.87 -34.58 -8.98
N LEU A 28 -22.88 -34.16 -8.23
CA LEU A 28 -22.67 -33.45 -6.97
C LEU A 28 -22.07 -34.37 -5.90
N GLN A 29 -22.56 -35.61 -5.77
CA GLN A 29 -22.00 -36.60 -4.85
C GLN A 29 -20.59 -37.04 -5.25
N GLU A 30 -20.29 -37.23 -6.53
CA GLU A 30 -18.92 -37.45 -7.00
C GLU A 30 -18.02 -36.26 -6.65
N GLY A 31 -18.50 -35.03 -6.86
CA GLY A 31 -17.81 -33.79 -6.49
C GLY A 31 -17.52 -33.70 -4.99
N PHE A 32 -18.48 -34.04 -4.13
CA PHE A 32 -18.27 -34.07 -2.68
C PHE A 32 -17.31 -35.20 -2.25
N SER A 33 -17.34 -36.38 -2.87
CA SER A 33 -16.39 -37.47 -2.55
C SER A 33 -14.96 -37.16 -3.01
N GLN A 34 -14.81 -36.37 -4.09
CA GLN A 34 -13.52 -35.85 -4.55
C GLN A 34 -12.98 -34.80 -3.58
N VAL A 35 -13.85 -33.95 -3.04
CA VAL A 35 -13.52 -32.96 -2.00
C VAL A 35 -13.12 -33.65 -0.68
N ASP A 36 -13.83 -34.70 -0.24
CA ASP A 36 -13.48 -35.48 0.96
C ASP A 36 -12.13 -36.23 0.80
N LYS A 37 -11.83 -36.73 -0.41
CA LYS A 37 -10.52 -37.33 -0.72
C LYS A 37 -9.38 -36.30 -0.70
N VAL A 38 -9.62 -35.07 -1.13
CA VAL A 38 -8.67 -33.95 -1.04
C VAL A 38 -8.48 -33.51 0.41
N LEU A 39 -9.56 -33.47 1.20
CA LEU A 39 -9.52 -33.13 2.62
C LEU A 39 -8.76 -34.18 3.44
N HIS A 40 -8.91 -35.47 3.16
CA HIS A 40 -8.20 -36.55 3.86
C HIS A 40 -6.75 -36.81 3.39
N GLN A 41 -6.27 -36.16 2.32
CA GLN A 41 -4.85 -36.26 1.90
C GLN A 41 -3.90 -35.30 2.63
N THR A 42 -4.39 -34.45 3.54
CA THR A 42 -3.61 -33.41 4.21
C THR A 42 -2.64 -33.89 5.31
N ASN A 43 -2.54 -35.20 5.55
CA ASN A 43 -1.56 -35.79 6.50
C ASN A 43 -0.38 -36.53 5.83
N LYS A 44 -0.08 -36.26 4.55
CA LYS A 44 1.22 -36.63 3.97
C LYS A 44 2.22 -35.50 4.21
N THR A 45 3.38 -35.84 4.78
CA THR A 45 4.58 -35.01 4.91
C THR A 45 4.67 -34.01 3.75
N LYS A 46 4.47 -32.71 4.01
CA LYS A 46 4.52 -31.67 2.97
C LYS A 46 5.90 -31.72 2.32
N GLN A 47 5.97 -32.22 1.09
CA GLN A 47 7.19 -32.24 0.31
C GLN A 47 7.63 -30.80 0.07
N THR A 48 8.90 -30.49 0.34
CA THR A 48 9.47 -29.15 0.15
C THR A 48 9.34 -28.74 -1.32
N ALA A 49 8.75 -27.57 -1.55
CA ALA A 49 8.62 -27.03 -2.90
C ALA A 49 10.01 -26.74 -3.49
N LYS A 50 10.26 -27.16 -4.72
CA LYS A 50 11.59 -27.10 -5.34
C LYS A 50 11.81 -25.82 -6.12
N ALA A 51 13.03 -25.27 -6.00
CA ALA A 51 13.50 -24.13 -6.77
C ALA A 51 13.78 -24.53 -8.22
N LYS A 52 13.85 -23.53 -9.10
CA LYS A 52 14.38 -23.69 -10.46
C LYS A 52 15.91 -23.83 -10.38
N ALA A 53 16.53 -24.25 -11.48
CA ALA A 53 17.98 -24.25 -11.59
C ALA A 53 18.52 -22.83 -11.33
N LEU A 54 19.48 -22.73 -10.40
CA LEU A 54 20.12 -21.46 -10.04
C LEU A 54 20.77 -20.80 -11.26
N PRO A 55 20.88 -19.46 -11.29
CA PRO A 55 21.44 -18.74 -12.43
C PRO A 55 22.87 -19.19 -12.73
N SER A 56 23.11 -19.56 -13.99
CA SER A 56 24.41 -20.01 -14.50
C SER A 56 25.36 -18.87 -14.87
N HIS A 57 24.82 -17.66 -15.08
CA HIS A 57 25.58 -16.49 -15.52
C HIS A 57 25.65 -15.43 -14.42
N LEU A 58 26.32 -15.76 -13.32
CA LEU A 58 26.70 -14.79 -12.28
C LEU A 58 28.14 -14.34 -12.49
N SER A 59 28.50 -13.18 -11.92
CA SER A 59 29.91 -12.79 -11.80
C SER A 59 30.68 -13.91 -11.07
N GLU A 60 31.91 -14.21 -11.49
CA GLU A 60 32.76 -15.24 -10.87
C GLU A 60 32.94 -15.05 -9.35
N SER A 61 32.84 -13.81 -8.88
CA SER A 61 32.96 -13.46 -7.46
C SER A 61 31.70 -13.69 -6.63
N TRP A 62 30.57 -14.01 -7.27
CA TRP A 62 29.27 -14.19 -6.61
C TRP A 62 29.00 -15.67 -6.40
N ARG A 63 28.30 -16.00 -5.31
CA ARG A 63 27.95 -17.37 -4.95
C ARG A 63 26.45 -17.51 -4.88
N SER A 64 25.90 -18.54 -5.50
CA SER A 64 24.49 -18.89 -5.36
C SER A 64 24.32 -20.11 -4.47
N SER A 65 23.22 -20.15 -3.72
CA SER A 65 22.83 -21.26 -2.85
C SER A 65 21.31 -21.36 -2.74
N LEU A 66 20.84 -22.47 -2.17
CA LEU A 66 19.45 -22.64 -1.78
C LEU A 66 19.32 -22.52 -0.26
N PHE A 67 18.33 -21.76 0.18
CA PHE A 67 17.89 -21.67 1.57
C PHE A 67 16.52 -22.37 1.69
N ILE A 68 16.30 -23.16 2.73
CA ILE A 68 14.99 -23.78 2.97
C ILE A 68 14.19 -22.87 3.88
N ASP A 69 13.07 -22.37 3.40
CA ASP A 69 12.24 -21.45 4.16
C ASP A 69 11.20 -22.20 5.01
N ASP A 70 11.17 -21.93 6.31
CA ASP A 70 10.25 -22.61 7.24
C ASP A 70 8.79 -22.13 7.11
N ILE A 71 8.55 -21.02 6.41
CA ILE A 71 7.24 -20.35 6.35
C ILE A 71 6.34 -21.00 5.32
N PHE A 72 6.91 -21.31 4.16
CA PHE A 72 6.25 -21.91 3.02
C PHE A 72 6.77 -23.31 2.71
N ASN A 73 7.83 -23.76 3.39
CA ASN A 73 8.50 -25.04 3.14
C ASN A 73 8.94 -25.15 1.66
N GLY A 74 9.64 -24.13 1.17
CA GLY A 74 10.16 -24.04 -0.18
C GLY A 74 11.67 -23.77 -0.22
N GLU A 75 12.28 -24.11 -1.35
CA GLU A 75 13.65 -23.69 -1.65
C GLU A 75 13.66 -22.25 -2.16
N VAL A 76 14.42 -21.39 -1.48
CA VAL A 76 14.65 -19.99 -1.81
C VAL A 76 16.03 -19.86 -2.45
N ALA A 77 16.09 -19.30 -3.66
CA ALA A 77 17.34 -18.99 -4.34
C ALA A 77 17.98 -17.75 -3.72
N VAL A 78 19.24 -17.88 -3.31
CA VAL A 78 20.03 -16.82 -2.66
C VAL A 78 21.31 -16.58 -3.44
N VAL A 79 21.71 -15.32 -3.56
CA VAL A 79 23.00 -14.88 -4.10
C VAL A 79 23.75 -14.03 -3.07
N GLN A 80 25.00 -14.40 -2.82
CA GLN A 80 25.95 -13.68 -1.99
C GLN A 80 27.04 -13.04 -2.85
N ALA A 81 27.44 -11.82 -2.49
CA ALA A 81 28.56 -11.10 -3.11
C ALA A 81 29.34 -10.27 -2.08
N GLY A 82 30.56 -9.88 -2.43
CA GLY A 82 31.38 -9.00 -1.59
C GLY A 82 32.01 -9.69 -0.38
N LEU A 83 32.20 -8.93 0.69
CA LEU A 83 33.10 -9.30 1.79
C LEU A 83 32.35 -9.93 2.98
N GLN A 84 32.26 -11.26 3.06
CA GLN A 84 31.50 -12.01 4.09
C GLN A 84 31.88 -11.74 5.58
N HIS A 85 32.96 -11.01 5.84
CA HIS A 85 33.37 -10.59 7.18
C HIS A 85 32.98 -9.14 7.52
N LYS A 86 32.38 -8.42 6.58
CA LYS A 86 31.87 -7.06 6.75
C LYS A 86 30.38 -7.07 7.09
N GLN A 87 29.86 -5.89 7.40
CA GLN A 87 28.44 -5.63 7.63
C GLN A 87 27.59 -6.16 6.46
N THR A 88 26.56 -6.95 6.79
CA THR A 88 25.64 -7.51 5.78
C THR A 88 24.60 -6.48 5.36
N ILE A 89 24.35 -6.40 4.06
CA ILE A 89 23.21 -5.74 3.42
C ILE A 89 22.33 -6.80 2.78
N VAL A 90 21.08 -6.87 3.19
CA VAL A 90 20.05 -7.71 2.59
C VAL A 90 19.21 -6.88 1.62
N LEU A 91 19.15 -7.31 0.36
CA LEU A 91 18.40 -6.65 -0.71
C LEU A 91 17.12 -7.42 -1.00
N VAL A 92 15.97 -6.75 -0.94
CA VAL A 92 14.63 -7.36 -1.10
C VAL A 92 13.95 -6.77 -2.35
N HIS A 93 13.64 -7.62 -3.33
CA HIS A 93 13.09 -7.18 -4.62
C HIS A 93 11.57 -6.90 -4.57
N GLY A 94 11.06 -6.25 -5.62
CA GLY A 94 9.65 -5.91 -5.82
C GLY A 94 8.83 -7.00 -6.51
N LEU A 95 7.63 -6.67 -6.96
CA LEU A 95 6.83 -7.56 -7.83
C LEU A 95 7.46 -7.70 -9.22
N GLY A 96 7.19 -8.82 -9.90
CA GLY A 96 7.66 -9.07 -11.27
C GLY A 96 8.59 -10.28 -11.38
N GLN A 97 8.93 -10.64 -12.62
CA GLN A 97 9.64 -11.89 -12.92
C GLN A 97 11.16 -11.84 -12.68
N LEU A 98 11.74 -10.64 -12.57
CA LEU A 98 13.19 -10.47 -12.47
C LEU A 98 13.73 -10.85 -11.08
N GLY A 99 12.94 -10.68 -10.03
CA GLY A 99 13.34 -11.03 -8.67
C GLY A 99 14.61 -10.29 -8.23
N MET A 100 15.55 -11.02 -7.62
CA MET A 100 16.85 -10.54 -7.16
C MET A 100 17.67 -9.80 -8.24
N GLN A 101 17.39 -10.05 -9.53
CA GLN A 101 18.06 -9.40 -10.64
C GLN A 101 17.77 -7.89 -10.70
N ASP A 102 16.74 -7.42 -10.00
CA ASP A 102 16.50 -5.98 -9.81
C ASP A 102 17.68 -5.25 -9.17
N TRP A 103 18.52 -5.97 -8.44
CA TRP A 103 19.66 -5.42 -7.71
C TRP A 103 21.00 -5.62 -8.40
N PHE A 104 21.08 -6.35 -9.52
CA PHE A 104 22.38 -6.75 -10.09
C PHE A 104 23.25 -5.57 -10.54
N SER A 105 22.65 -4.44 -10.90
CA SER A 105 23.37 -3.21 -11.23
C SER A 105 23.93 -2.48 -9.99
N VAL A 106 23.37 -2.75 -8.80
CA VAL A 106 23.74 -2.11 -7.52
C VAL A 106 24.81 -2.91 -6.79
N ILE A 107 24.74 -4.25 -6.87
CA ILE A 107 25.62 -5.17 -6.13
C ILE A 107 27.12 -4.86 -6.34
N PRO A 108 27.66 -4.65 -7.56
CA PRO A 108 29.09 -4.42 -7.77
C PRO A 108 29.65 -3.20 -7.01
N VAL A 109 28.81 -2.19 -6.75
CA VAL A 109 29.22 -0.98 -6.01
C VAL A 109 29.24 -1.25 -4.51
N LEU A 110 28.19 -1.87 -3.97
CA LEU A 110 28.10 -2.15 -2.54
C LEU A 110 29.05 -3.28 -2.10
N ALA A 111 29.26 -4.30 -2.93
CA ALA A 111 30.11 -5.46 -2.65
C ALA A 111 31.59 -5.09 -2.39
N LYS A 112 32.02 -3.89 -2.78
CA LYS A 112 33.37 -3.36 -2.47
C LYS A 112 33.60 -3.16 -0.98
N GLN A 113 32.55 -2.92 -0.19
CA GLN A 113 32.66 -2.58 1.23
C GLN A 113 31.82 -3.46 2.16
N TYR A 114 30.81 -4.15 1.62
CA TYR A 114 29.82 -4.87 2.40
C TYR A 114 29.73 -6.34 1.97
N HIS A 115 29.13 -7.15 2.84
CA HIS A 115 28.60 -8.46 2.45
C HIS A 115 27.19 -8.25 1.90
N ILE A 116 26.95 -8.63 0.65
CA ILE A 116 25.64 -8.46 0.01
C ILE A 116 24.94 -9.79 -0.07
N VAL A 117 23.69 -9.82 0.39
CA VAL A 117 22.78 -10.97 0.29
C VAL A 117 21.54 -10.49 -0.46
N THR A 118 21.25 -11.11 -1.59
CA THR A 118 19.98 -10.91 -2.32
C THR A 118 19.36 -12.28 -2.59
N PHE A 119 18.06 -12.34 -2.77
CA PHE A 119 17.34 -13.61 -2.89
C PHE A 119 16.04 -13.39 -3.64
N ASP A 120 15.48 -14.46 -4.19
CA ASP A 120 14.15 -14.43 -4.78
C ASP A 120 13.12 -14.81 -3.72
N LEU A 121 12.11 -13.96 -3.50
CA LEU A 121 11.00 -14.27 -2.61
C LEU A 121 10.30 -15.57 -3.06
N PRO A 122 9.76 -16.39 -2.14
CA PRO A 122 8.94 -17.55 -2.50
C PRO A 122 7.84 -17.17 -3.51
N GLY A 123 7.77 -17.87 -4.64
CA GLY A 123 6.89 -17.54 -5.76
C GLY A 123 7.55 -16.78 -6.92
N PHE A 124 8.80 -16.34 -6.77
CA PHE A 124 9.47 -15.44 -7.72
C PHE A 124 10.79 -16.00 -8.25
N GLY A 125 11.21 -15.48 -9.41
CA GLY A 125 12.51 -15.76 -10.03
C GLY A 125 12.83 -17.25 -10.08
N TYR A 126 13.94 -17.62 -9.43
CA TYR A 126 14.47 -18.97 -9.30
C TYR A 126 13.99 -19.72 -8.06
N SER A 127 13.34 -19.05 -7.11
CA SER A 127 12.77 -19.71 -5.93
C SER A 127 11.59 -20.61 -6.28
N ALA A 128 11.31 -21.54 -5.37
CA ALA A 128 10.14 -22.40 -5.46
C ALA A 128 8.83 -21.59 -5.48
N ILE A 129 7.76 -22.20 -5.98
CA ILE A 129 6.40 -21.65 -5.93
C ILE A 129 5.56 -22.47 -4.94
N PRO A 130 5.76 -22.29 -3.63
CA PRO A 130 5.02 -23.04 -2.61
C PRO A 130 3.59 -22.50 -2.45
N GLN A 131 2.69 -23.34 -1.91
CA GLN A 131 1.35 -22.90 -1.52
C GLN A 131 1.42 -21.97 -0.29
N GLY A 132 0.58 -20.94 -0.25
CA GLY A 132 0.47 -20.04 0.90
C GLY A 132 0.06 -18.63 0.51
N ARG A 133 -0.16 -17.78 1.53
CA ARG A 133 -0.44 -16.36 1.34
C ARG A 133 0.86 -15.56 1.31
N TYR A 134 1.11 -14.89 0.19
CA TYR A 134 2.32 -14.11 -0.07
C TYR A 134 2.20 -12.69 0.50
N SER A 135 1.88 -12.60 1.79
CA SER A 135 1.70 -11.31 2.47
C SER A 135 3.03 -10.71 2.90
N PRO A 136 3.11 -9.36 3.04
CA PRO A 136 4.26 -8.70 3.63
C PRO A 136 4.67 -9.29 4.98
N THR A 137 3.71 -9.65 5.83
CA THR A 137 3.98 -10.32 7.11
C THR A 137 4.65 -11.69 6.96
N ASN A 138 4.20 -12.54 6.03
CA ASN A 138 4.84 -13.85 5.84
C ASN A 138 6.21 -13.72 5.18
N TYR A 139 6.35 -12.83 4.20
CA TYR A 139 7.65 -12.56 3.59
C TYR A 139 8.65 -11.92 4.55
N ALA A 140 8.21 -11.06 5.48
CA ALA A 140 9.07 -10.52 6.52
C ALA A 140 9.71 -11.64 7.38
N LYS A 141 8.98 -12.71 7.66
CA LYS A 141 9.52 -13.88 8.36
C LYS A 141 10.56 -14.64 7.52
N VAL A 142 10.36 -14.73 6.20
CA VAL A 142 11.38 -15.28 5.28
C VAL A 142 12.63 -14.41 5.28
N VAL A 143 12.48 -13.09 5.21
CA VAL A 143 13.61 -12.13 5.32
C VAL A 143 14.36 -12.32 6.64
N ALA A 144 13.65 -12.58 7.74
CA ALA A 144 14.27 -12.88 9.02
C ALA A 144 15.07 -14.19 9.01
N GLY A 145 14.55 -15.25 8.39
CA GLY A 145 15.28 -16.51 8.19
C GLY A 145 16.57 -16.31 7.41
N ILE A 146 16.48 -15.65 6.24
CA ILE A 146 17.64 -15.28 5.42
C ILE A 146 18.63 -14.42 6.21
N THR A 147 18.15 -13.43 6.95
CA THR A 147 19.03 -12.54 7.73
C THR A 147 19.77 -13.32 8.82
N ARG A 148 19.11 -14.23 9.53
CA ARG A 148 19.75 -15.06 10.57
C ARG A 148 20.79 -16.01 10.00
N GLU A 149 20.54 -16.57 8.82
CA GLU A 149 21.46 -17.51 8.17
C GLU A 149 22.72 -16.81 7.63
N TYR A 150 22.54 -15.67 6.96
CA TYR A 150 23.63 -15.07 6.17
C TYR A 150 24.26 -13.81 6.81
N ALA A 151 23.67 -13.25 7.88
CA ALA A 151 24.24 -12.10 8.59
C ALA A 151 24.87 -12.51 9.93
N LYS A 152 26.13 -12.11 10.14
CA LYS A 152 26.86 -12.36 11.40
C LYS A 152 26.49 -11.39 12.53
N SER A 153 25.78 -10.31 12.19
CA SER A 153 25.31 -9.25 13.09
C SER A 153 24.04 -8.63 12.50
N LYS A 154 23.43 -7.68 13.22
CA LYS A 154 22.30 -6.88 12.70
C LYS A 154 22.58 -6.41 11.27
N ALA A 155 21.70 -6.69 10.32
CA ALA A 155 21.89 -6.37 8.91
C ALA A 155 21.36 -4.97 8.57
N ILE A 156 21.79 -4.41 7.45
CA ILE A 156 21.08 -3.32 6.78
C ILE A 156 20.09 -3.97 5.82
N VAL A 157 18.83 -3.55 5.81
CA VAL A 157 17.83 -4.08 4.88
C VAL A 157 17.37 -2.99 3.94
N ILE A 158 17.42 -3.30 2.64
CA ILE A 158 17.07 -2.38 1.56
C ILE A 158 16.00 -3.06 0.71
N GLY A 159 14.82 -2.46 0.65
CA GLY A 159 13.68 -3.02 -0.07
C GLY A 159 13.15 -2.08 -1.13
N HIS A 160 12.83 -2.61 -2.31
CA HIS A 160 12.23 -1.86 -3.42
C HIS A 160 10.76 -2.25 -3.62
N SER A 161 9.86 -1.28 -3.81
CA SER A 161 8.44 -1.54 -4.13
C SER A 161 7.76 -2.43 -3.09
N MET A 162 7.22 -3.59 -3.47
CA MET A 162 6.74 -4.62 -2.54
C MET A 162 7.83 -5.05 -1.54
N GLY A 163 9.08 -5.18 -1.98
CA GLY A 163 10.22 -5.45 -1.11
C GLY A 163 10.45 -4.35 -0.08
N GLY A 164 10.11 -3.10 -0.39
CA GLY A 164 10.09 -1.98 0.56
C GLY A 164 9.05 -2.18 1.66
N ALA A 165 7.82 -2.56 1.28
CA ALA A 165 6.76 -2.85 2.23
C ALA A 165 7.07 -4.07 3.11
N ILE A 166 7.63 -5.13 2.52
CA ILE A 166 8.14 -6.31 3.24
C ILE A 166 9.23 -5.90 4.24
N SER A 167 10.17 -5.04 3.81
CA SER A 167 11.27 -4.57 4.66
C SER A 167 10.78 -3.69 5.81
N LEU A 168 9.76 -2.87 5.59
CA LEU A 168 9.09 -2.10 6.64
C LEU A 168 8.43 -3.01 7.67
N ARG A 169 7.69 -4.05 7.21
CA ARG A 169 7.10 -5.04 8.12
C ARG A 169 8.16 -5.84 8.87
N PHE A 170 9.23 -6.24 8.20
CA PHE A 170 10.39 -6.89 8.82
C PHE A 170 10.99 -6.02 9.93
N ALA A 171 11.16 -4.73 9.68
CA ALA A 171 11.73 -3.80 10.66
C ALA A 171 10.89 -3.67 11.93
N SER A 172 9.56 -3.74 11.79
CA SER A 172 8.62 -3.74 12.91
C SER A 172 8.64 -5.07 13.70
N MET A 173 8.70 -6.20 13.00
CA MET A 173 8.62 -7.52 13.64
C MET A 173 9.95 -8.02 14.21
N PHE A 174 11.07 -7.64 13.60
CA PHE A 174 12.42 -8.14 13.91
C PHE A 174 13.45 -7.00 14.07
N PRO A 175 13.18 -5.97 14.88
CA PRO A 175 14.11 -4.84 15.06
C PRO A 175 15.47 -5.27 15.65
N GLU A 176 15.54 -6.44 16.31
CA GLU A 176 16.77 -7.02 16.83
C GLU A 176 17.72 -7.52 15.74
N LEU A 177 17.22 -7.80 14.54
CA LEU A 177 18.02 -8.22 13.38
C LEU A 177 18.42 -7.04 12.48
N LEU A 178 17.92 -5.84 12.75
CA LEU A 178 18.04 -4.68 11.87
C LEU A 178 18.93 -3.60 12.47
N SER A 179 19.91 -3.16 11.69
CA SER A 179 20.76 -2.00 12.00
C SER A 179 20.24 -0.72 11.37
N LYS A 180 19.66 -0.82 10.16
CA LYS A 180 19.16 0.30 9.37
C LYS A 180 18.19 -0.18 8.30
N LEU A 181 17.15 0.61 8.07
CA LEU A 181 16.18 0.40 7.00
C LEU A 181 16.42 1.40 5.86
N VAL A 182 16.38 0.92 4.61
CA VAL A 182 16.28 1.78 3.42
C VAL A 182 15.08 1.32 2.59
N LEU A 183 14.14 2.24 2.37
CA LEU A 183 12.94 2.02 1.56
C LEU A 183 13.11 2.70 0.22
N VAL A 184 12.91 1.97 -0.87
CA VAL A 184 12.98 2.49 -2.25
C VAL A 184 11.61 2.32 -2.89
N ASP A 185 10.92 3.44 -3.17
CA ASP A 185 9.61 3.44 -3.86
C ASP A 185 8.59 2.43 -3.27
N ALA A 186 8.48 2.35 -1.94
CA ALA A 186 7.68 1.32 -1.26
C ALA A 186 6.20 1.34 -1.67
N ALA A 187 5.66 0.19 -2.08
CA ALA A 187 4.31 0.09 -2.62
C ALA A 187 3.29 -0.41 -1.59
N GLY A 188 2.01 -0.08 -1.78
CA GLY A 188 0.89 -0.68 -1.02
C GLY A 188 0.82 -0.33 0.46
N ILE A 189 1.39 0.80 0.87
CA ILE A 189 1.40 1.25 2.28
C ILE A 189 0.15 2.06 2.65
N LEU A 190 -0.40 2.83 1.72
CA LEU A 190 -1.64 3.59 1.91
C LEU A 190 -2.85 2.68 1.70
N GLU A 191 -4.02 3.14 2.15
CA GLU A 191 -5.27 2.38 2.01
C GLU A 191 -5.54 2.05 0.54
N LYS A 192 -6.02 0.83 0.28
CA LYS A 192 -6.13 0.25 -1.07
C LYS A 192 -6.86 1.13 -2.08
N THR A 193 -7.89 1.87 -1.69
CA THR A 193 -8.61 2.78 -2.59
C THR A 193 -7.77 4.00 -2.96
N ALA A 194 -6.96 4.52 -2.04
CA ALA A 194 -5.98 5.56 -2.32
C ALA A 194 -4.84 5.04 -3.23
N PHE A 195 -4.47 3.77 -3.11
CA PHE A 195 -3.49 3.12 -4.00
C PHE A 195 -4.03 2.96 -5.43
N ILE A 196 -5.25 2.44 -5.59
CA ILE A 196 -5.88 2.18 -6.90
C ILE A 196 -6.04 3.46 -7.73
N LYS A 197 -6.34 4.61 -7.10
CA LYS A 197 -6.40 5.93 -7.76
C LYS A 197 -5.12 6.28 -8.52
N HIS A 198 -3.96 5.85 -8.00
CA HIS A 198 -2.64 6.14 -8.58
C HIS A 198 -2.15 5.03 -9.51
N SER A 199 -2.59 3.78 -9.30
CA SER A 199 -2.18 2.61 -10.09
C SER A 199 -3.00 2.37 -11.36
N GLY A 200 -3.87 3.31 -11.77
CA GLY A 200 -4.73 3.23 -12.96
C GLY A 200 -4.01 3.12 -14.32
N LYS A 201 -2.71 2.84 -14.31
CA LYS A 201 -1.85 2.59 -15.48
C LYS A 201 -1.14 1.23 -15.42
N LEU A 202 -1.63 0.27 -14.63
CA LEU A 202 -1.10 -1.10 -14.69
C LEU A 202 -1.36 -1.68 -16.09
N PRO A 203 -0.32 -2.16 -16.81
CA PRO A 203 -0.51 -2.85 -18.07
C PRO A 203 -1.09 -4.23 -17.74
N ILE A 204 -2.42 -4.31 -17.69
CA ILE A 204 -3.10 -5.59 -17.54
C ILE A 204 -3.09 -6.25 -18.91
N ASP A 205 -2.41 -7.39 -19.02
CA ASP A 205 -2.48 -8.26 -20.19
C ASP A 205 -3.93 -8.75 -20.33
N GLU A 206 -4.68 -8.17 -21.28
CA GLU A 206 -6.08 -8.49 -21.53
C GLU A 206 -6.31 -10.00 -21.74
N ALA A 207 -5.30 -10.73 -22.23
CA ALA A 207 -5.39 -12.16 -22.46
C ALA A 207 -5.61 -12.98 -21.17
N GLN A 208 -5.17 -12.46 -20.02
CA GLN A 208 -5.23 -13.15 -18.72
C GLN A 208 -6.48 -12.78 -17.91
N LEU A 209 -7.29 -11.86 -18.42
CA LEU A 209 -8.51 -11.42 -17.77
C LEU A 209 -9.71 -12.31 -18.12
N PRO A 210 -10.62 -12.57 -17.15
CA PRO A 210 -11.95 -13.09 -17.46
C PRO A 210 -12.67 -12.16 -18.44
N ASP A 211 -13.53 -12.70 -19.33
CA ASP A 211 -14.19 -11.92 -20.39
C ASP A 211 -15.05 -10.75 -19.87
N VAL A 212 -15.52 -10.85 -18.62
CA VAL A 212 -16.22 -9.76 -17.93
C VAL A 212 -15.29 -8.56 -17.67
N ALA A 213 -14.02 -8.79 -17.34
CA ALA A 213 -13.02 -7.75 -17.09
C ALA A 213 -12.45 -7.17 -18.40
N LYS A 214 -12.38 -7.95 -19.49
CA LYS A 214 -12.01 -7.44 -20.82
C LYS A 214 -13.01 -6.41 -21.36
N ARG A 215 -14.32 -6.70 -21.23
CA ARG A 215 -15.40 -5.78 -21.63
C ARG A 215 -15.38 -4.47 -20.85
N PHE A 216 -14.87 -4.52 -19.62
CA PHE A 216 -14.73 -3.37 -18.74
C PHE A 216 -13.54 -2.46 -19.13
N LEU A 217 -12.36 -3.03 -19.41
CA LEU A 217 -11.19 -2.26 -19.88
C LEU A 217 -11.46 -1.54 -21.22
N ALA A 218 -12.16 -2.21 -22.13
CA ALA A 218 -12.57 -1.61 -23.41
C ALA A 218 -13.51 -0.40 -23.25
N GLN A 219 -14.27 -0.30 -22.14
CA GLN A 219 -15.10 0.87 -21.83
C GLN A 219 -14.32 1.95 -21.08
N ALA A 220 -13.36 1.58 -20.23
CA ALA A 220 -12.54 2.52 -19.46
C ALA A 220 -11.57 3.32 -20.35
N ASN A 221 -11.06 2.72 -21.43
CA ASN A 221 -10.12 3.37 -22.36
C ASN A 221 -10.71 4.52 -23.19
N ASN A 222 -12.04 4.73 -23.16
CA ASN A 222 -12.68 5.79 -23.95
C ASN A 222 -12.93 7.11 -23.20
N TYR A 223 -12.68 7.20 -21.88
CA TYR A 223 -13.01 8.41 -21.12
C TYR A 223 -12.01 8.63 -19.98
N GLY A 224 -11.21 9.72 -20.09
CA GLY A 224 -10.11 10.00 -19.19
C GLY A 224 -10.51 10.30 -17.73
N GLY A 225 -9.70 9.79 -16.79
CA GLY A 225 -9.32 10.37 -15.49
C GLY A 225 -10.38 10.67 -14.42
N SER A 226 -11.52 11.26 -14.77
CA SER A 226 -12.48 11.84 -13.81
C SER A 226 -13.74 10.99 -13.56
N MET A 227 -13.82 9.78 -14.12
CA MET A 227 -14.99 8.89 -13.98
C MET A 227 -14.69 7.48 -13.43
N ILE A 228 -13.47 7.23 -12.94
CA ILE A 228 -13.12 5.92 -12.35
C ILE A 228 -13.81 5.72 -10.98
N GLU A 229 -14.23 6.79 -10.29
CA GLU A 229 -14.84 6.68 -8.96
C GLU A 229 -16.36 6.89 -8.92
N SER A 230 -17.00 7.49 -9.94
CA SER A 230 -18.46 7.36 -10.09
C SER A 230 -18.86 5.90 -10.35
N THR A 231 -17.93 5.14 -10.93
CA THR A 231 -18.02 3.69 -10.98
C THR A 231 -17.67 3.08 -9.63
N SER A 232 -16.65 3.50 -8.86
CA SER A 232 -16.36 2.99 -7.48
C SER A 232 -17.49 3.18 -6.43
N THR A 233 -18.43 4.10 -6.66
CA THR A 233 -19.65 4.27 -5.85
C THR A 233 -20.86 3.50 -6.38
N SER A 234 -20.80 2.96 -7.60
CA SER A 234 -21.85 2.09 -8.11
C SER A 234 -21.86 0.76 -7.32
N LYS A 235 -23.04 0.17 -7.09
CA LYS A 235 -23.18 -1.19 -6.52
C LYS A 235 -22.32 -2.23 -7.27
N PHE A 236 -21.96 -1.93 -8.51
CA PHE A 236 -21.18 -2.78 -9.40
C PHE A 236 -19.67 -2.81 -9.09
N SER A 237 -19.04 -1.66 -8.81
CA SER A 237 -17.62 -1.61 -8.41
C SER A 237 -17.39 -2.06 -6.96
N GLN A 238 -18.37 -1.83 -6.09
CA GLN A 238 -18.42 -2.47 -4.77
C GLN A 238 -18.48 -3.98 -4.97
N GLY A 239 -19.23 -4.47 -5.97
CA GLY A 239 -19.24 -5.87 -6.39
C GLY A 239 -17.88 -6.38 -6.89
N LEU A 240 -17.15 -5.60 -7.71
CA LEU A 240 -15.82 -5.97 -8.22
C LEU A 240 -14.74 -5.93 -7.13
N THR A 241 -14.76 -4.91 -6.27
CA THR A 241 -13.91 -4.78 -5.08
C THR A 241 -14.21 -5.93 -4.12
N ASN A 242 -15.48 -6.22 -3.87
CA ASN A 242 -15.90 -7.36 -3.06
C ASN A 242 -15.62 -8.71 -3.73
N PHE A 243 -15.44 -8.78 -5.05
CA PHE A 243 -15.07 -10.01 -5.76
C PHE A 243 -13.56 -10.25 -5.71
N LEU A 244 -12.75 -9.22 -5.98
CA LEU A 244 -11.29 -9.28 -5.93
C LEU A 244 -10.75 -9.40 -4.50
N PHE A 245 -11.42 -8.75 -3.55
CA PHE A 245 -11.09 -8.74 -2.12
C PHE A 245 -12.14 -9.49 -1.29
N ASN A 246 -12.86 -10.44 -1.88
CA ASN A 246 -13.88 -11.22 -1.18
C ASN A 246 -13.27 -11.98 -0.01
N GLN A 247 -13.97 -12.00 1.12
CA GLN A 247 -13.56 -12.75 2.33
C GLN A 247 -13.85 -14.25 2.24
N ASN A 248 -14.48 -14.73 1.16
CA ASN A 248 -14.61 -16.17 0.94
C ASN A 248 -13.27 -16.75 0.49
N ASP A 249 -12.52 -17.25 1.48
CA ASP A 249 -11.18 -17.84 1.35
C ASP A 249 -11.08 -18.88 0.22
N TYR A 250 -12.15 -19.62 -0.08
CA TYR A 250 -12.15 -20.70 -1.07
C TYR A 250 -11.99 -20.22 -2.53
N THR A 251 -12.79 -19.23 -2.96
CA THR A 251 -12.69 -18.67 -4.32
C THR A 251 -11.42 -17.86 -4.51
N ARG A 252 -10.97 -17.19 -3.44
CA ARG A 252 -9.71 -16.47 -3.41
C ARG A 252 -8.55 -17.45 -3.58
N GLN A 253 -8.52 -18.53 -2.81
CA GLN A 253 -7.46 -19.53 -2.86
C GLN A 253 -7.30 -20.09 -4.29
N LEU A 254 -8.39 -20.39 -5.00
CA LEU A 254 -8.37 -20.94 -6.36
C LEU A 254 -7.83 -19.97 -7.44
N ILE A 255 -8.16 -18.67 -7.35
CA ILE A 255 -7.71 -17.65 -8.32
C ILE A 255 -6.27 -17.21 -7.99
N VAL A 256 -5.97 -17.08 -6.70
CA VAL A 256 -4.70 -16.55 -6.20
C VAL A 256 -3.58 -17.60 -6.20
N SER A 257 -3.90 -18.88 -6.01
CA SER A 257 -2.88 -19.95 -6.03
C SER A 257 -2.25 -20.18 -7.40
N SER A 258 -2.87 -19.68 -8.48
CA SER A 258 -2.38 -19.88 -9.86
C SER A 258 -1.41 -18.78 -10.33
N SER A 259 -1.29 -17.67 -9.61
CA SER A 259 -0.38 -16.56 -9.96
C SER A 259 0.31 -15.97 -8.74
N PRO A 260 1.61 -16.25 -8.53
CA PRO A 260 2.41 -15.64 -7.48
C PRO A 260 2.36 -14.11 -7.42
N ASN A 261 2.40 -13.47 -8.60
CA ASN A 261 2.33 -12.01 -8.68
C ASN A 261 0.98 -11.48 -8.19
N LEU A 262 -0.12 -12.12 -8.59
CA LEU A 262 -1.46 -11.72 -8.14
C LEU A 262 -1.64 -11.95 -6.63
N ASN A 263 -1.14 -13.08 -6.13
CA ASN A 263 -1.13 -13.40 -4.69
C ASN A 263 -0.43 -12.32 -3.88
N ALA A 264 0.79 -11.98 -4.27
CA ALA A 264 1.59 -11.00 -3.58
C ALA A 264 1.00 -9.59 -3.72
N ALA A 265 0.51 -9.20 -4.91
CA ALA A 265 -0.11 -7.90 -5.13
C ALA A 265 -1.39 -7.70 -4.30
N LEU A 266 -2.30 -8.69 -4.30
CA LEU A 266 -3.52 -8.62 -3.50
C LEU A 266 -3.22 -8.66 -2.00
N SER A 267 -2.28 -9.51 -1.57
CA SER A 267 -1.89 -9.59 -0.17
C SER A 267 -1.18 -8.32 0.31
N LEU A 268 -0.48 -7.61 -0.59
CA LEU A 268 0.17 -6.35 -0.29
C LEU A 268 -0.85 -5.24 0.00
N VAL A 269 -1.84 -5.03 -0.88
CA VAL A 269 -2.80 -3.93 -0.73
C VAL A 269 -3.81 -4.14 0.41
N GLU A 270 -3.93 -5.37 0.92
CA GLU A 270 -4.76 -5.69 2.08
C GLU A 270 -4.02 -5.59 3.41
N GLU A 271 -2.69 -5.49 3.37
CA GLU A 271 -1.88 -5.43 4.56
C GLU A 271 -2.04 -4.05 5.23
N ASN A 272 -2.44 -4.03 6.50
CA ASN A 272 -2.48 -2.79 7.26
C ASN A 272 -1.12 -2.50 7.92
N PHE A 273 -0.42 -1.48 7.45
CA PHE A 273 0.92 -1.10 7.94
C PHE A 273 0.93 -0.19 9.17
N THR A 274 -0.22 0.17 9.74
CA THR A 274 -0.32 1.12 10.87
C THR A 274 0.63 0.77 12.02
N ASP A 275 0.54 -0.45 12.56
CA ASP A 275 1.41 -0.89 13.65
C ASP A 275 2.90 -0.94 13.26
N ALA A 276 3.18 -1.26 11.99
CA ALA A 276 4.56 -1.30 11.49
C ALA A 276 5.19 0.07 11.40
N VAL A 277 4.41 1.11 11.10
CA VAL A 277 4.91 2.48 10.93
C VAL A 277 5.04 3.17 12.29
N TYR A 278 3.98 3.13 13.12
CA TYR A 278 3.96 3.83 14.41
C TYR A 278 4.83 3.14 15.49
N GLY A 279 5.06 1.83 15.37
CA GLY A 279 5.95 1.10 16.28
C GLY A 279 7.45 1.18 15.92
N LEU A 280 7.82 1.84 14.82
CA LEU A 280 9.18 1.76 14.28
C LEU A 280 10.13 2.80 14.90
N ASN A 281 11.19 2.33 15.55
CA ASN A 281 12.24 3.18 16.14
C ASN A 281 13.61 3.06 15.44
N VAL A 282 13.66 2.41 14.27
CA VAL A 282 14.91 2.20 13.53
C VAL A 282 15.19 3.37 12.60
N LYS A 283 16.45 3.80 12.51
CA LYS A 283 16.88 4.82 11.53
C LYS A 283 16.51 4.37 10.12
N THR A 284 15.65 5.14 9.47
CA THR A 284 15.06 4.80 8.18
C THR A 284 15.44 5.86 7.14
N HIS A 285 15.95 5.43 5.99
CA HIS A 285 16.08 6.30 4.83
C HIS A 285 15.06 5.88 3.77
N ILE A 286 14.54 6.85 3.05
CA ILE A 286 13.52 6.66 2.04
C ILE A 286 14.07 7.34 0.77
N ILE A 287 14.18 6.57 -0.31
CA ILE A 287 14.56 7.06 -1.63
C ILE A 287 13.34 6.87 -2.54
N TRP A 288 12.96 7.91 -3.28
CA TRP A 288 11.75 7.86 -4.11
C TRP A 288 11.92 8.58 -5.44
N GLY A 289 11.35 8.04 -6.52
CA GLY A 289 11.23 8.74 -7.79
C GLY A 289 10.03 9.69 -7.81
N ALA A 290 10.23 10.98 -8.11
CA ALA A 290 9.12 11.94 -8.10
C ALA A 290 8.04 11.65 -9.15
N LYS A 291 8.38 10.93 -10.22
CA LYS A 291 7.50 10.56 -11.33
C LYS A 291 7.01 9.12 -11.25
N ASP A 292 7.07 8.51 -10.07
CA ASP A 292 6.58 7.15 -9.86
C ASP A 292 5.07 7.07 -10.11
N SER A 293 4.69 6.34 -11.17
CA SER A 293 3.29 6.09 -11.54
C SER A 293 2.73 4.77 -10.99
N VAL A 294 3.51 4.05 -10.20
CA VAL A 294 3.11 2.78 -9.55
C VAL A 294 2.87 3.02 -8.06
N ALA A 295 3.84 3.62 -7.36
CA ALA A 295 3.71 3.98 -5.96
C ALA A 295 3.84 5.51 -5.80
N PRO A 296 2.78 6.22 -5.39
CA PRO A 296 2.83 7.68 -5.37
C PRO A 296 3.84 8.20 -4.34
N LEU A 297 4.59 9.24 -4.70
CA LEU A 297 5.52 9.96 -3.79
C LEU A 297 4.85 10.39 -2.47
N ARG A 298 3.53 10.60 -2.49
CA ARG A 298 2.69 10.81 -1.30
C ARG A 298 3.00 9.79 -0.20
N THR A 299 3.22 8.53 -0.54
CA THR A 299 3.57 7.47 0.42
C THR A 299 4.90 7.76 1.12
N GLY A 300 5.95 8.10 0.36
CA GLY A 300 7.26 8.45 0.92
C GLY A 300 7.19 9.66 1.85
N LYS A 301 6.41 10.68 1.48
CA LYS A 301 6.16 11.89 2.31
C LYS A 301 5.45 11.55 3.62
N VAL A 302 4.42 10.71 3.55
CA VAL A 302 3.67 10.24 4.73
C VAL A 302 4.58 9.44 5.66
N LEU A 303 5.34 8.48 5.14
CA LEU A 303 6.28 7.68 5.92
C LEU A 303 7.37 8.55 6.58
N ALA A 304 7.91 9.53 5.86
CA ALA A 304 8.92 10.44 6.39
C ALA A 304 8.40 11.33 7.53
N ASN A 305 7.10 11.63 7.53
CA ASN A 305 6.46 12.40 8.58
C ASN A 305 6.13 11.56 9.82
N ILE A 306 5.70 10.30 9.63
CA ILE A 306 5.28 9.44 10.74
C ILE A 306 6.47 8.76 11.42
N ILE A 307 7.40 8.17 10.64
CA ILE A 307 8.50 7.38 11.19
C ILE A 307 9.52 8.31 11.87
N PRO A 308 9.79 8.13 13.18
CA PRO A 308 10.81 8.89 13.87
C PRO A 308 12.18 8.77 13.19
N ASN A 309 12.83 9.91 12.95
CA ASN A 309 14.16 9.99 12.32
C ASN A 309 14.23 9.44 10.88
N ALA A 310 13.09 9.32 10.18
CA ALA A 310 13.11 9.01 8.76
C ALA A 310 13.63 10.20 7.93
N GLN A 311 14.35 9.88 6.86
CA GLN A 311 14.85 10.87 5.91
C GLN A 311 14.41 10.50 4.50
N LEU A 312 13.66 11.38 3.85
CA LEU A 312 13.24 11.24 2.46
C LEU A 312 14.21 11.99 1.54
N GLN A 313 14.70 11.29 0.51
CA GLN A 313 15.45 11.84 -0.60
C GLN A 313 14.70 11.49 -1.89
N VAL A 314 14.46 12.49 -2.73
CA VAL A 314 13.67 12.34 -3.96
C VAL A 314 14.58 12.51 -5.16
N ILE A 315 14.42 11.61 -6.14
CA ILE A 315 15.04 11.71 -7.47
C ILE A 315 13.99 12.29 -8.42
N GLU A 316 14.11 13.57 -8.74
CA GLU A 316 13.07 14.35 -9.42
C GLU A 316 12.68 13.83 -10.82
N SER A 317 13.62 13.20 -11.53
CA SER A 317 13.38 12.66 -12.87
C SER A 317 13.02 11.17 -12.89
N ALA A 318 13.13 10.45 -11.78
CA ALA A 318 12.92 9.01 -11.74
C ALA A 318 11.45 8.61 -11.58
N GLY A 319 11.09 7.50 -12.21
CA GLY A 319 9.88 6.74 -11.93
C GLY A 319 10.14 5.61 -10.93
N HIS A 320 9.35 4.53 -11.02
CA HIS A 320 9.30 3.47 -10.01
C HIS A 320 10.61 2.66 -9.79
N VAL A 321 11.55 2.67 -10.74
CA VAL A 321 12.74 1.79 -10.72
C VAL A 321 14.01 2.64 -10.84
N PRO A 322 14.31 3.51 -9.85
CA PRO A 322 15.41 4.47 -9.92
C PRO A 322 16.78 3.77 -9.98
N MET A 323 16.94 2.60 -9.35
CA MET A 323 18.19 1.85 -9.35
C MET A 323 18.63 1.34 -10.73
N LYS A 324 17.71 1.30 -11.70
CA LYS A 324 17.99 0.98 -13.11
C LYS A 324 17.98 2.22 -13.99
N SER A 325 16.98 3.08 -13.84
CA SER A 325 16.80 4.24 -14.73
C SER A 325 17.71 5.43 -14.41
N HIS A 326 18.09 5.62 -13.14
CA HIS A 326 18.86 6.75 -12.61
C HIS A 326 19.98 6.23 -11.72
N GLN A 327 20.73 5.24 -12.22
CA GLN A 327 21.63 4.41 -11.41
C GLN A 327 22.68 5.23 -10.64
N GLU A 328 23.32 6.21 -11.28
CA GLU A 328 24.38 7.02 -10.64
C GLU A 328 23.84 7.85 -9.47
N GLU A 329 22.72 8.54 -9.69
CA GLU A 329 22.05 9.35 -8.67
C GLU A 329 21.52 8.46 -7.54
N PHE A 330 20.87 7.35 -7.88
CA PHE A 330 20.40 6.36 -6.91
C PHE A 330 21.55 5.82 -6.05
N LEU A 331 22.67 5.40 -6.66
CA LEU A 331 23.83 4.90 -5.92
C LEU A 331 24.46 5.97 -5.03
N THR A 332 24.46 7.23 -5.47
CA THR A 332 24.94 8.35 -4.66
C THR A 332 24.09 8.51 -3.40
N LEU A 333 22.76 8.55 -3.53
CA LEU A 333 21.86 8.64 -2.38
C LEU A 333 21.95 7.39 -1.48
N LEU A 334 22.00 6.20 -2.08
CA LEU A 334 22.09 4.93 -1.35
C LEU A 334 23.36 4.83 -0.51
N THR A 335 24.52 5.19 -1.09
CA THR A 335 25.81 5.16 -0.40
C THR A 335 25.94 6.25 0.67
N GLN A 336 25.15 7.33 0.59
CA GLN A 336 25.00 8.30 1.68
C GLN A 336 24.08 7.80 2.80
N ALA A 337 23.02 7.06 2.47
CA ALA A 337 22.08 6.50 3.43
C ALA A 337 22.69 5.39 4.30
N ILE A 338 23.59 4.58 3.74
CA ILE A 338 24.17 3.39 4.39
C ILE A 338 25.08 3.71 5.60
N PRO A 339 26.00 4.69 5.58
CA PRO A 339 26.81 5.06 6.74
C PRO A 339 26.03 5.72 7.88
N ASN A 340 26.49 5.61 9.13
CA ASN A 340 25.91 6.31 10.29
C ASN A 340 26.34 7.78 10.38
N LYS A 341 26.27 8.53 9.28
CA LYS A 341 26.39 9.98 9.35
C LYS A 341 25.00 10.59 9.55
N PRO A 342 24.80 11.45 10.56
CA PRO A 342 23.63 12.31 10.59
C PRO A 342 23.75 13.28 9.41
N VAL A 343 22.84 13.18 8.44
CA VAL A 343 22.66 14.25 7.47
C VAL A 343 21.74 15.27 8.14
N THR A 344 22.29 16.41 8.51
CA THR A 344 21.52 17.52 9.08
C THR A 344 20.66 18.13 7.98
N ILE A 345 19.38 17.78 7.96
CA ILE A 345 18.40 18.49 7.13
C ILE A 345 18.15 19.84 7.81
N LYS A 346 18.56 20.93 7.16
CA LYS A 346 18.11 22.27 7.56
C LYS A 346 16.59 22.30 7.33
N LYS A 347 15.81 22.23 8.41
CA LYS A 347 14.40 22.65 8.36
C LYS A 347 14.43 24.15 8.07
N GLU A 348 14.01 24.55 6.87
CA GLU A 348 13.71 25.95 6.60
C GLU A 348 12.66 26.41 7.59
N GLN A 349 12.98 27.45 8.36
CA GLN A 349 12.02 28.12 9.22
C GLN A 349 11.08 28.90 8.30
N PRO A 350 9.78 28.61 8.29
CA PRO A 350 8.87 29.35 7.43
C PRO A 350 8.79 30.80 7.91
N GLU A 351 8.76 31.73 6.95
CA GLU A 351 8.64 33.17 7.21
C GLU A 351 7.43 33.46 8.11
N THR A 352 7.69 34.19 9.20
CA THR A 352 6.77 34.48 10.31
C THR A 352 5.74 35.58 9.99
N HIS A 353 5.48 35.87 8.72
CA HIS A 353 4.45 36.83 8.33
C HIS A 353 3.10 36.13 8.26
N GLN A 354 2.33 36.24 9.34
CA GLN A 354 0.95 35.77 9.39
C GLN A 354 0.06 36.66 8.52
N GLN A 355 -0.43 36.12 7.41
CA GLN A 355 -1.36 36.81 6.52
C GLN A 355 -2.78 36.68 7.07
N ALA A 356 -3.55 37.77 7.05
CA ALA A 356 -4.90 37.78 7.60
C ALA A 356 -5.85 36.81 6.88
N LYS A 357 -5.74 36.67 5.55
CA LYS A 357 -6.68 35.85 4.78
C LYS A 357 -6.14 35.46 3.42
N LEU A 358 -6.30 34.20 3.04
CA LEU A 358 -6.15 33.71 1.67
C LEU A 358 -7.53 33.52 1.04
N VAL A 359 -7.72 34.00 -0.18
CA VAL A 359 -8.94 33.77 -0.97
C VAL A 359 -8.57 33.30 -2.38
N CYS A 360 -8.99 32.10 -2.75
CA CYS A 360 -9.03 31.59 -4.13
C CYS A 360 -10.49 31.58 -4.57
N THR A 361 -10.81 32.17 -5.71
CA THR A 361 -12.16 32.11 -6.27
C THR A 361 -12.11 31.99 -7.80
N LYS A 362 -12.70 30.92 -8.34
CA LYS A 362 -12.74 30.66 -9.80
C LYS A 362 -11.37 30.64 -10.47
N GLU A 363 -10.36 30.15 -9.76
CA GLU A 363 -9.00 30.03 -10.28
C GLU A 363 -8.60 28.57 -10.48
N SER A 364 -7.60 28.35 -11.33
CA SER A 364 -7.07 27.02 -11.59
C SER A 364 -5.54 26.99 -11.48
N ASN A 365 -4.98 25.84 -11.13
CA ASN A 365 -3.53 25.60 -11.07
C ASN A 365 -2.78 26.57 -10.15
N LYS A 366 -3.35 26.83 -8.96
CA LYS A 366 -2.75 27.73 -7.98
C LYS A 366 -1.95 26.94 -6.95
N HIS A 367 -0.86 27.53 -6.49
CA HIS A 367 -0.02 27.00 -5.43
C HIS A 367 0.16 28.06 -4.35
N TYR A 368 -0.12 27.69 -3.10
CA TYR A 368 0.03 28.57 -1.95
C TYR A 368 0.83 27.89 -0.84
N GLN A 369 1.56 28.72 -0.09
CA GLN A 369 2.38 28.31 1.06
C GLN A 369 2.41 29.43 2.11
N GLY A 370 2.59 29.06 3.38
CA GLY A 370 2.78 30.04 4.46
C GLY A 370 1.70 29.99 5.56
N HIS A 371 1.65 31.07 6.34
CA HIS A 371 0.82 31.20 7.53
C HIS A 371 -0.36 32.12 7.29
N TYR A 372 -1.57 31.63 7.57
CA TYR A 372 -2.82 32.34 7.34
C TYR A 372 -3.67 32.34 8.61
N GLN A 373 -4.50 33.35 8.83
CA GLN A 373 -5.56 33.23 9.81
C GLN A 373 -6.67 32.34 9.25
N SER A 374 -7.16 32.67 8.05
CA SER A 374 -8.21 31.92 7.36
C SER A 374 -7.89 31.71 5.89
N ILE A 375 -8.28 30.56 5.37
CA ILE A 375 -8.16 30.21 3.95
C ILE A 375 -9.55 29.92 3.40
N ILE A 376 -9.90 30.56 2.28
CA ILE A 376 -11.17 30.36 1.58
C ILE A 376 -10.87 29.98 0.14
N ILE A 377 -11.35 28.81 -0.30
CA ILE A 377 -11.20 28.32 -1.68
C ILE A 377 -12.60 28.01 -2.21
N LYS A 378 -13.02 28.70 -3.27
CA LYS A 378 -14.35 28.54 -3.88
C LYS A 378 -14.25 28.39 -5.40
N ASP A 379 -14.94 27.40 -5.95
CA ASP A 379 -15.00 27.16 -7.39
C ASP A 379 -13.61 27.04 -8.06
N CYS A 380 -12.59 26.55 -7.33
CA CYS A 380 -11.21 26.46 -7.82
C CYS A 380 -10.84 25.03 -8.24
N SER A 381 -9.98 24.86 -9.25
CA SER A 381 -9.53 23.54 -9.70
C SER A 381 -8.01 23.39 -9.63
N ASN A 382 -7.53 22.22 -9.19
CA ASN A 382 -6.10 21.93 -9.05
C ASN A 382 -5.36 22.96 -8.17
N VAL A 383 -5.91 23.26 -7.01
CA VAL A 383 -5.25 24.10 -6.00
C VAL A 383 -4.34 23.22 -5.15
N THR A 384 -3.08 23.63 -5.00
CA THR A 384 -2.11 22.98 -4.12
C THR A 384 -1.76 23.89 -2.95
N LEU A 385 -1.85 23.36 -1.75
CA LEU A 385 -1.44 23.99 -0.51
C LEU A 385 -0.24 23.23 0.05
N THR A 386 0.91 23.87 0.24
CA THR A 386 2.09 23.21 0.83
C THR A 386 2.60 23.98 2.04
N ASN A 387 2.94 23.27 3.13
CA ASN A 387 3.49 23.89 4.34
C ASN A 387 2.60 25.02 4.87
N ILE A 388 1.31 24.71 5.04
CA ILE A 388 0.31 25.66 5.50
C ILE A 388 0.18 25.59 7.02
N THR A 389 0.11 26.76 7.65
CA THR A 389 -0.48 26.89 8.99
C THR A 389 -1.69 27.80 8.92
N ALA A 390 -2.82 27.39 9.49
CA ALA A 390 -4.05 28.17 9.49
C ALA A 390 -4.88 27.99 10.76
N GLN A 391 -5.83 28.90 11.02
CA GLN A 391 -6.84 28.70 12.08
C GLN A 391 -8.13 28.11 11.53
N SER A 392 -8.45 28.35 10.25
CA SER A 392 -9.63 27.78 9.61
C SER A 392 -9.46 27.66 8.10
N LEU A 393 -9.98 26.59 7.50
CA LEU A 393 -10.10 26.45 6.04
C LEU A 393 -11.57 26.24 5.66
N PHE A 394 -12.01 26.96 4.63
CA PHE A 394 -13.30 26.76 3.98
C PHE A 394 -13.07 26.42 2.50
N ILE A 395 -13.56 25.27 2.05
CA ILE A 395 -13.38 24.76 0.69
C ILE A 395 -14.75 24.40 0.10
N GLU A 396 -15.10 24.98 -1.05
CA GLU A 396 -16.39 24.77 -1.70
C GLU A 396 -16.23 24.60 -3.21
N ASN A 397 -16.93 23.62 -3.79
CA ASN A 397 -16.94 23.33 -5.23
C ASN A 397 -15.52 23.25 -5.84
N SER A 398 -14.57 22.65 -5.14
CA SER A 398 -13.15 22.75 -5.49
C SER A 398 -12.40 21.43 -5.48
N LEU A 399 -11.27 21.39 -6.21
CA LEU A 399 -10.29 20.30 -6.20
C LEU A 399 -9.00 20.77 -5.55
N VAL A 400 -8.69 20.24 -4.36
CA VAL A 400 -7.60 20.75 -3.51
C VAL A 400 -6.69 19.62 -3.04
N SER A 401 -5.38 19.79 -3.23
CA SER A 401 -4.34 18.95 -2.63
C SER A 401 -3.60 19.75 -1.56
N ILE A 402 -3.49 19.18 -0.37
CA ILE A 402 -2.81 19.78 0.78
C ILE A 402 -1.66 18.88 1.17
N GLU A 403 -0.47 19.45 1.33
CA GLU A 403 0.72 18.77 1.79
C GLU A 403 1.30 19.50 3.00
N ASN A 404 1.47 18.78 4.10
CA ASN A 404 1.97 19.31 5.37
C ASN A 404 1.20 20.54 5.84
N MET A 405 0.08 20.28 6.52
CA MET A 405 -0.79 21.31 7.08
C MET A 405 -0.80 21.27 8.60
N THR A 406 -0.82 22.43 9.25
CA THR A 406 -1.17 22.55 10.67
C THR A 406 -2.38 23.47 10.81
N VAL A 407 -3.46 22.98 11.42
CA VAL A 407 -4.63 23.79 11.75
C VAL A 407 -4.78 23.83 13.26
N ASP A 408 -4.81 25.03 13.82
CA ASP A 408 -5.04 25.28 15.24
C ASP A 408 -6.25 26.23 15.38
N SER A 409 -7.41 25.64 15.64
CA SER A 409 -8.71 26.31 15.70
C SER A 409 -9.29 26.25 17.11
N LYS A 410 -10.05 27.28 17.49
CA LYS A 410 -10.88 27.25 18.71
C LYS A 410 -12.29 26.73 18.47
N ALA A 411 -12.66 26.44 17.21
CA ALA A 411 -13.99 26.03 16.80
C ALA A 411 -13.87 24.93 15.74
N LEU A 412 -14.48 25.12 14.56
CA LEU A 412 -14.31 24.23 13.41
C LEU A 412 -12.97 24.50 12.71
N ALA A 413 -12.22 23.44 12.40
CA ALA A 413 -10.93 23.55 11.71
C ALA A 413 -11.10 23.64 10.19
N LEU A 414 -11.86 22.71 9.59
CA LEU A 414 -12.08 22.64 8.15
C LEU A 414 -13.58 22.48 7.84
N GLU A 415 -14.09 23.25 6.89
CA GLU A 415 -15.39 23.02 6.25
C GLU A 415 -15.19 22.74 4.76
N ILE A 416 -15.73 21.60 4.28
CA ILE A 416 -15.56 21.12 2.91
C ILE A 416 -16.93 20.79 2.33
N ILE A 417 -17.29 21.45 1.22
CA ILE A 417 -18.60 21.36 0.57
C ILE A 417 -18.41 21.05 -0.91
N ASN A 418 -19.08 20.02 -1.43
CA ASN A 418 -19.06 19.62 -2.84
C ASN A 418 -17.65 19.60 -3.46
N SER A 419 -16.65 19.10 -2.73
CA SER A 419 -15.22 19.19 -3.11
C SER A 419 -14.51 17.85 -3.03
N ASP A 420 -13.41 17.67 -3.78
CA ASP A 420 -12.43 16.58 -3.59
C ASP A 420 -11.17 17.17 -2.96
N VAL A 421 -10.89 16.74 -1.73
CA VAL A 421 -9.76 17.23 -0.94
C VAL A 421 -8.86 16.06 -0.58
N THR A 422 -7.58 16.17 -0.95
CA THR A 422 -6.54 15.23 -0.55
C THR A 422 -5.58 15.91 0.42
N ILE A 423 -5.30 15.28 1.56
CA ILE A 423 -4.35 15.79 2.57
C ILE A 423 -3.24 14.76 2.77
N SER A 424 -2.01 15.21 2.59
CA SER A 424 -0.79 14.42 2.70
C SER A 424 0.05 15.01 3.82
N THR A 425 -0.06 14.38 5.00
CA THR A 425 0.49 14.83 6.28
C THR A 425 -0.16 16.08 6.85
N GLY A 426 -0.36 16.08 8.15
CA GLY A 426 -0.81 17.27 8.85
C GLY A 426 -1.24 17.04 10.29
N LYS A 427 -1.54 18.14 10.97
CA LYS A 427 -2.02 18.17 12.35
C LYS A 427 -3.22 19.09 12.44
N ILE A 428 -4.27 18.63 13.09
CA ILE A 428 -5.48 19.40 13.36
C ILE A 428 -5.69 19.41 14.88
N TYR A 429 -5.77 20.60 15.44
CA TYR A 429 -6.16 20.87 16.82
C TYR A 429 -7.40 21.77 16.78
N ALA A 430 -8.54 21.30 17.29
CA ALA A 430 -9.80 22.03 17.19
C ALA A 430 -10.85 21.60 18.21
N GLU A 431 -11.95 22.35 18.34
CA GLU A 431 -13.15 21.82 19.01
C GLU A 431 -13.82 20.79 18.11
N HIS A 432 -14.06 21.16 16.85
CA HIS A 432 -14.55 20.27 15.80
C HIS A 432 -13.52 20.20 14.66
N GLY A 433 -13.15 18.99 14.24
CA GLY A 433 -12.09 18.81 13.25
C GLY A 433 -12.51 19.21 11.84
N ILE A 434 -13.27 18.35 11.16
CA ILE A 434 -13.65 18.51 9.76
C ILE A 434 -15.16 18.35 9.61
N SER A 435 -15.80 19.30 8.92
CA SER A 435 -17.21 19.22 8.50
C SER A 435 -17.29 19.00 6.99
N LEU A 436 -18.04 17.99 6.56
CA LEU A 436 -18.22 17.59 5.17
C LEU A 436 -19.68 17.75 4.71
N SER A 437 -19.89 18.11 3.44
CA SER A 437 -21.17 18.03 2.72
C SER A 437 -20.90 17.63 1.28
N GLY A 438 -21.47 16.51 0.80
CA GLY A 438 -21.37 16.12 -0.62
C GLY A 438 -19.95 16.00 -1.14
N SER A 439 -18.98 15.65 -0.28
CA SER A 439 -17.55 15.79 -0.56
C SER A 439 -16.81 14.46 -0.52
N ARG A 440 -15.63 14.43 -1.13
CA ARG A 440 -14.63 13.37 -1.00
C ARG A 440 -13.44 13.91 -0.21
N LEU A 441 -13.06 13.20 0.85
CA LEU A 441 -11.90 13.52 1.66
C LEU A 441 -10.95 12.31 1.69
N ASP A 442 -9.69 12.53 1.34
CA ASP A 442 -8.64 11.51 1.39
C ASP A 442 -7.48 12.03 2.23
N ILE A 443 -7.34 11.53 3.47
CA ILE A 443 -6.28 11.94 4.40
C ILE A 443 -5.26 10.81 4.60
N ALA A 444 -3.98 11.17 4.60
CA ALA A 444 -2.90 10.25 4.91
C ALA A 444 -1.87 10.89 5.85
N GLY A 445 -1.51 10.21 6.94
CA GLY A 445 -0.56 10.74 7.92
C GLY A 445 -1.02 12.00 8.64
N VAL A 446 -2.34 12.16 8.83
CA VAL A 446 -2.94 13.31 9.51
C VAL A 446 -3.26 12.92 10.95
N SER A 447 -2.84 13.73 11.92
CA SER A 447 -3.24 13.59 13.33
C SER A 447 -4.33 14.62 13.65
N ILE A 448 -5.51 14.14 14.06
CA ILE A 448 -6.68 14.95 14.39
C ILE A 448 -6.92 14.86 15.89
N ASN A 449 -6.73 15.96 16.59
CA ASN A 449 -6.90 16.07 18.04
C ASN A 449 -8.01 17.07 18.32
N VAL A 450 -9.14 16.60 18.82
CA VAL A 450 -10.35 17.40 18.97
C VAL A 450 -11.03 17.18 20.31
N SER A 451 -11.78 18.18 20.78
CA SER A 451 -12.57 18.08 22.02
C SER A 451 -14.04 17.66 21.80
N ASP A 452 -14.51 17.58 20.55
CA ASP A 452 -15.81 17.02 20.17
C ASP A 452 -15.64 16.11 18.94
N LYS A 453 -16.32 16.37 17.81
CA LYS A 453 -16.31 15.49 16.63
C LYS A 453 -15.07 15.66 15.76
N SER A 454 -14.46 14.54 15.34
CA SER A 454 -13.27 14.56 14.49
C SER A 454 -13.60 14.87 13.03
N ILE A 455 -14.43 14.05 12.38
CA ILE A 455 -14.90 14.25 11.01
C ILE A 455 -16.40 13.97 10.96
N PHE A 456 -17.20 15.01 10.77
CA PHE A 456 -18.65 14.92 10.68
C PHE A 456 -19.11 15.24 9.26
N SER A 457 -20.10 14.49 8.75
CA SER A 457 -20.71 14.78 7.45
C SER A 457 -22.19 15.12 7.58
N ARG A 458 -22.61 16.26 7.00
CA ARG A 458 -24.01 16.71 6.93
C ARG A 458 -24.78 15.94 5.85
N ASP A 459 -24.19 15.80 4.68
CA ASP A 459 -24.73 15.04 3.54
C ASP A 459 -23.89 13.80 3.26
N LEU A 460 -24.26 12.98 2.27
CA LEU A 460 -23.44 11.83 1.87
C LEU A 460 -22.05 12.28 1.39
N SER A 461 -21.00 11.85 2.09
CA SER A 461 -19.60 12.12 1.76
C SER A 461 -18.76 10.85 1.92
N SER A 462 -17.69 10.73 1.14
CA SER A 462 -16.72 9.64 1.25
C SER A 462 -15.46 10.11 1.98
N VAL A 463 -14.96 9.27 2.89
CA VAL A 463 -13.72 9.54 3.63
C VAL A 463 -12.77 8.35 3.49
N VAL A 464 -11.54 8.61 3.08
CA VAL A 464 -10.44 7.65 3.07
C VAL A 464 -9.40 8.10 4.08
N THR A 465 -8.99 7.18 4.94
CA THR A 465 -7.96 7.40 5.96
C THR A 465 -6.81 6.43 5.70
N SER A 466 -5.57 6.92 5.75
CA SER A 466 -4.37 6.10 5.58
C SER A 466 -3.32 6.48 6.62
N LEU A 467 -3.07 5.62 7.60
CA LEU A 467 -2.05 5.89 8.64
C LEU A 467 -2.32 7.24 9.35
N SER A 468 -3.59 7.54 9.61
CA SER A 468 -4.01 8.77 10.26
C SER A 468 -4.39 8.48 11.71
N GLU A 469 -4.20 9.44 12.59
CA GLU A 469 -4.50 9.33 14.02
C GLU A 469 -5.71 10.20 14.34
N ILE A 470 -6.64 9.68 15.14
CA ILE A 470 -7.79 10.43 15.63
C ILE A 470 -7.80 10.32 17.15
N ASN A 471 -7.88 11.47 17.82
CA ASN A 471 -8.07 11.62 19.25
C ASN A 471 -9.28 12.55 19.46
N SER A 472 -10.40 11.96 19.87
CA SER A 472 -11.67 12.61 20.20
C SER A 472 -12.24 12.00 21.49
N PRO A 473 -13.29 12.58 22.11
CA PRO A 473 -13.92 11.99 23.29
C PRO A 473 -14.51 10.59 23.07
N LEU A 474 -14.79 10.22 21.82
CA LEU A 474 -15.39 8.94 21.44
C LEU A 474 -14.37 7.93 20.92
N TYR A 475 -13.17 8.35 20.55
CA TYR A 475 -12.16 7.45 19.98
C TYR A 475 -10.75 8.02 20.13
N SER A 476 -9.79 7.17 20.50
CA SER A 476 -8.37 7.48 20.45
C SER A 476 -7.66 6.31 19.77
N GLY A 477 -6.97 6.56 18.66
CA GLY A 477 -6.26 5.52 17.94
C GLY A 477 -5.99 5.86 16.48
N TYR A 478 -5.65 4.83 15.70
CA TYR A 478 -5.26 4.97 14.32
C TYR A 478 -6.33 4.48 13.34
N THR A 479 -6.41 5.15 12.19
CA THR A 479 -7.37 4.89 11.12
C THR A 479 -6.67 4.59 9.80
N HIS A 480 -7.09 3.48 9.19
CA HIS A 480 -6.64 3.01 7.88
C HIS A 480 -7.80 2.28 7.18
N SER A 481 -8.78 3.04 6.72
CA SER A 481 -10.02 2.49 6.14
C SER A 481 -10.78 3.53 5.32
N THR A 482 -11.87 3.07 4.68
CA THR A 482 -12.83 3.89 3.96
C THR A 482 -14.17 3.96 4.69
N TYR A 483 -14.82 5.12 4.62
CA TYR A 483 -16.08 5.41 5.29
C TYR A 483 -17.03 6.14 4.34
N GLN A 484 -18.32 5.85 4.48
CA GLN A 484 -19.41 6.61 3.86
C GLN A 484 -20.20 7.27 4.98
N LEU A 485 -20.12 8.59 5.06
CA LEU A 485 -20.71 9.37 6.14
C LEU A 485 -21.94 10.11 5.63
N ASN A 486 -23.06 10.01 6.35
CA ASN A 486 -24.26 10.81 6.10
C ASN A 486 -24.92 11.13 7.45
N GLN A 487 -25.02 12.41 7.80
CA GLN A 487 -25.55 12.90 9.08
C GLN A 487 -24.89 12.27 10.32
N GLN A 488 -23.61 11.93 10.23
CA GLN A 488 -22.90 11.18 11.28
C GLN A 488 -21.41 11.54 11.33
N SER A 489 -20.78 11.23 12.47
CA SER A 489 -19.32 11.36 12.64
C SER A 489 -18.63 10.07 12.24
N ILE A 490 -17.39 10.16 11.76
CA ILE A 490 -16.50 9.00 11.62
C ILE A 490 -16.28 8.31 12.97
N ASP A 491 -16.29 9.07 14.08
CA ASP A 491 -16.04 8.59 15.43
C ASP A 491 -16.96 7.42 15.82
N THR A 492 -18.19 7.38 15.28
CA THR A 492 -19.19 6.34 15.61
C THR A 492 -18.94 5.00 14.88
N PHE A 493 -18.06 4.98 13.88
CA PHE A 493 -17.66 3.77 13.16
C PHE A 493 -16.42 3.12 13.75
N LEU A 494 -15.68 3.87 14.56
CA LEU A 494 -14.43 3.42 15.12
C LEU A 494 -14.73 2.59 16.37
N PRO A 495 -14.09 1.42 16.54
CA PRO A 495 -14.32 0.58 17.71
C PRO A 495 -13.92 1.38 18.97
N LEU A 496 -14.80 1.38 19.97
CA LEU A 496 -14.45 1.82 21.33
C LEU A 496 -13.44 0.79 21.88
N GLU A 497 -12.27 1.25 22.33
CA GLU A 497 -11.31 0.40 23.04
C GLU A 497 -11.85 -0.09 24.38
#